data_AF-A0A8H7M4L3-F1
#
_entry.id   AF-A0A8H7M4L3-F1
#
_cell.length_a   1.000
_cell.length_b   1.000
_cell.length_c   1.000
_cell.angle_alpha   90.00
_cell.angle_beta   90.00
_cell.angle_gamma   90.00
#
_symmetry.space_group_name_H-M   'P 1'
#
loop_
_entity.id
_entity.type
_entity.pdbx_description
1 polymer ?
#
loop_
_entity_poly.entity_id
_entity_poly.type
_entity_poly.pdbx_seq_one_letter_code
_entity_poly.pdbx_strand_id
1 'polypeptide(L)'
;MDTQRQTTPHRISIWHIGPHRPSNPHPRFKLSPTDARFAFEGGITSIGTNPAGTLAVVGGDGQVRVVHMGKGEVVGALESHGEGESVEAIAFYGDFVLTGHGW
;
A
#
# COMPACT_ATOMS: atom_id res chain seq x y z
N MET A 1 13.52 31.76 0.02
CA MET A 1 12.24 31.59 -0.70
C MET A 1 12.16 30.11 -0.98
N ASP A 2 11.56 29.38 -0.04
CA ASP A 2 11.65 27.92 0.04
C ASP A 2 10.45 27.33 -0.69
N THR A 3 10.71 26.59 -1.77
CA THR A 3 9.67 26.02 -2.63
C THR A 3 9.13 24.78 -1.94
N GLN A 4 8.08 24.98 -1.12
CA GLN A 4 7.26 23.90 -0.58
C GLN A 4 6.76 23.03 -1.74
N ARG A 5 7.38 21.86 -1.93
CA ARG A 5 6.88 20.83 -2.84
C ARG A 5 5.53 20.38 -2.30
N GLN A 6 4.44 20.78 -2.96
CA GLN A 6 3.14 20.18 -2.74
C GLN A 6 3.22 18.71 -3.20
N THR A 7 3.37 17.80 -2.24
CA THR A 7 3.24 16.37 -2.50
C THR A 7 1.77 16.10 -2.80
N THR A 8 1.51 15.55 -3.98
CA THR A 8 0.15 15.13 -4.33
C THR A 8 -0.18 13.90 -3.48
N PRO A 9 -1.32 13.84 -2.77
CA PRO A 9 -1.63 12.70 -1.91
C PRO A 9 -1.75 11.41 -2.76
N HIS A 10 -0.88 10.44 -2.49
CA HIS A 10 -0.80 9.16 -3.19
C HIS A 10 -1.98 8.24 -2.81
N ARG A 11 -2.83 7.85 -3.77
CA ARG A 11 -4.07 7.08 -3.53
C ARG A 11 -4.00 5.67 -4.12
N ILE A 12 -4.27 4.63 -3.32
CA ILE A 12 -4.53 3.27 -3.83
C ILE A 12 -6.03 3.11 -4.08
N SER A 13 -6.40 2.63 -5.26
CA SER A 13 -7.79 2.34 -5.64
C SER A 13 -7.91 0.87 -6.02
N ILE A 14 -8.75 0.10 -5.30
CA ILE A 14 -8.97 -1.34 -5.57
C ILE A 14 -10.26 -1.51 -6.38
N TRP A 15 -10.13 -2.17 -7.52
CA TRP A 15 -11.22 -2.44 -8.47
C TRP A 15 -11.57 -3.92 -8.48
N HIS A 16 -12.86 -4.25 -8.56
CA HIS A 16 -13.28 -5.62 -8.87
C HIS A 16 -13.39 -5.77 -10.38
N ILE A 17 -12.63 -6.70 -10.96
CA ILE A 17 -12.70 -7.04 -12.38
C ILE A 17 -13.36 -8.41 -12.51
N GLY A 18 -14.60 -8.42 -13.03
CA GLY A 18 -15.29 -9.65 -13.38
C GLY A 18 -14.68 -10.31 -14.63
N PRO A 19 -15.09 -11.54 -14.99
CA PRO A 19 -14.44 -12.33 -16.04
C PRO A 19 -14.43 -11.70 -17.44
N HIS A 20 -15.21 -10.65 -17.69
CA HIS A 20 -15.28 -10.01 -19.02
C HIS A 20 -15.15 -8.48 -19.04
N ARG A 21 -15.16 -7.78 -17.90
CA ARG A 21 -14.90 -6.32 -17.76
C ARG A 21 -14.88 -5.91 -16.28
N PRO A 22 -14.19 -4.83 -15.86
CA PRO A 22 -14.56 -4.14 -14.62
C PRO A 22 -16.04 -3.77 -14.70
N SER A 23 -16.87 -4.50 -13.97
CA SER A 23 -18.33 -4.38 -14.01
C SER A 23 -18.83 -3.18 -13.20
N ASN A 24 -17.95 -2.56 -12.40
CA ASN A 24 -18.23 -1.39 -11.60
C ASN A 24 -17.07 -0.39 -11.68
N PRO A 25 -17.26 0.83 -12.22
CA PRO A 25 -16.24 1.89 -12.29
C PRO A 25 -16.11 2.65 -10.97
N HIS A 26 -16.64 2.12 -9.86
CA HIS A 26 -16.37 2.61 -8.52
C HIS A 26 -15.45 1.65 -7.76
N PRO A 27 -14.35 2.15 -7.18
CA PRO A 27 -13.42 1.30 -6.45
C PRO A 27 -14.13 0.79 -5.19
N ARG A 28 -13.97 -0.51 -4.88
CA ARG A 28 -14.57 -1.10 -3.67
C ARG A 28 -13.98 -0.48 -2.41
N PHE A 29 -12.68 -0.16 -2.47
CA PHE A 29 -11.97 0.52 -1.41
C PHE A 29 -11.07 1.61 -2.00
N LYS A 30 -11.06 2.78 -1.36
CA LYS A 30 -10.07 3.83 -1.58
C LYS A 30 -9.21 3.91 -0.34
N LEU A 31 -7.93 3.63 -0.47
CA LEU A 31 -6.96 3.89 0.58
C LEU A 31 -6.39 5.28 0.29
N SER A 32 -6.63 6.22 1.21
CA SER A 32 -6.25 7.62 1.08
C SER A 32 -5.20 7.96 2.14
N PRO A 33 -4.24 8.84 1.85
CA PRO A 33 -3.32 9.38 2.87
C PRO A 33 -4.04 10.15 3.97
N THR A 34 -5.26 10.64 3.71
CA THR A 34 -6.11 11.30 4.71
C THR A 34 -6.77 10.33 5.69
N ASP A 35 -6.75 9.03 5.38
CA ASP A 35 -7.13 8.00 6.33
C ASP A 35 -5.85 7.64 7.11
N ALA A 36 -5.78 8.06 8.37
CA ALA A 36 -4.59 7.89 9.22
C ALA A 36 -4.11 6.44 9.31
N ARG A 37 -4.98 5.46 9.04
CA ARG A 37 -4.60 4.04 8.97
C ARG A 37 -3.63 3.76 7.82
N PHE A 38 -3.66 4.57 6.76
CA PHE A 38 -2.88 4.41 5.53
C PHE A 38 -1.97 5.62 5.25
N ALA A 39 -1.83 6.53 6.21
CA ALA A 39 -0.94 7.67 6.07
C ALA A 39 0.52 7.20 6.06
N PHE A 40 1.18 7.45 4.92
CA PHE A 40 2.62 7.44 4.76
C PHE A 40 2.98 8.88 4.39
N GLU A 41 3.70 9.60 5.26
CA GLU A 41 3.97 11.03 5.04
C GLU A 41 4.76 11.26 3.75
N GLY A 42 5.75 10.40 3.48
CA GLY A 42 6.52 10.36 2.24
C GLY A 42 5.80 9.75 1.03
N GLY A 43 4.58 9.26 1.20
CA GLY A 43 3.82 8.57 0.16
C GLY A 43 4.07 7.05 0.10
N ILE A 44 3.33 6.40 -0.80
CA ILE A 44 3.41 4.95 -1.01
C ILE A 44 4.37 4.68 -2.15
N THR A 45 5.35 3.80 -1.92
CA THR A 45 6.42 3.48 -2.85
C THR A 45 6.31 2.06 -3.39
N SER A 46 5.64 1.16 -2.68
CA SER A 46 5.44 -0.22 -3.11
C SER A 46 4.12 -0.83 -2.64
N ILE A 47 3.66 -1.84 -3.38
CA ILE A 47 2.51 -2.67 -3.03
C ILE A 47 2.68 -4.09 -3.55
N GLY A 48 2.22 -5.08 -2.78
CA GLY A 48 2.07 -6.46 -3.22
C GLY A 48 0.80 -7.10 -2.67
N THR A 49 0.31 -8.16 -3.31
CA THR A 49 -0.87 -8.92 -2.85
C THR A 49 -0.53 -10.38 -2.66
N ASN A 50 -1.10 -11.03 -1.66
CA ASN A 50 -0.94 -12.46 -1.48
C ASN A 50 -1.68 -13.24 -2.58
N PRO A 51 -1.26 -14.49 -2.90
CA PRO A 51 -1.91 -15.30 -3.93
C PRO A 51 -3.40 -15.57 -3.67
N ALA A 52 -3.83 -15.62 -2.41
CA ALA A 52 -5.23 -15.81 -2.04
C ALA A 52 -6.10 -14.55 -2.27
N GLY A 53 -5.50 -13.38 -2.55
CA GLY A 53 -6.22 -12.13 -2.80
C GLY A 53 -6.95 -11.57 -1.58
N THR A 54 -6.56 -11.99 -0.37
CA THR A 54 -7.15 -11.56 0.90
C THR A 54 -6.38 -10.44 1.54
N LEU A 55 -5.07 -10.37 1.32
CA LEU A 55 -4.15 -9.41 1.91
C LEU A 55 -3.41 -8.63 0.82
N ALA A 56 -3.31 -7.32 1.03
CA ALA A 56 -2.34 -6.46 0.38
C ALA A 56 -1.33 -5.99 1.41
N VAL A 57 -0.07 -5.85 1.01
CA VAL A 57 0.99 -5.22 1.81
C VAL A 57 1.42 -3.97 1.07
N VAL A 58 1.49 -2.86 1.80
CA VAL A 58 1.78 -1.52 1.27
C VAL A 58 2.97 -0.95 2.03
N GLY A 59 3.93 -0.39 1.31
CA GLY A 59 5.15 0.17 1.88
C GLY A 59 5.36 1.64 1.54
N GLY A 60 5.98 2.36 2.46
CA GLY A 60 6.40 3.76 2.30
C GLY A 60 7.04 4.27 3.59
N ASP A 61 8.00 5.19 3.47
CA ASP A 61 8.59 5.93 4.60
C ASP A 61 9.09 5.03 5.76
N GLY A 62 9.79 3.95 5.43
CA GLY A 62 10.35 2.97 6.35
C GLY A 62 9.34 1.91 6.82
N GLN A 63 8.06 2.20 6.62
CA GLN A 63 6.96 1.50 7.23
C GLN A 63 6.24 0.58 6.24
N VAL A 64 5.72 -0.52 6.77
CA VAL A 64 4.94 -1.49 6.01
C VAL A 64 3.62 -1.77 6.73
N ARG A 65 2.53 -1.77 5.98
CA ARG A 65 1.18 -2.06 6.49
C ARG A 65 0.56 -3.24 5.76
N VAL A 66 -0.09 -4.10 6.52
CA VAL A 66 -0.85 -5.26 6.01
C VAL A 66 -2.33 -4.90 6.02
N VAL A 67 -2.99 -5.02 4.87
CA VAL A 67 -4.37 -4.59 4.63
C VAL A 67 -5.22 -5.79 4.23
N HIS A 68 -6.32 -6.03 4.95
CA HIS A 68 -7.30 -7.03 4.55
C HIS A 68 -8.21 -6.47 3.45
N MET A 69 -8.05 -6.98 2.22
CA MET A 69 -8.72 -6.45 1.03
C MET A 69 -10.23 -6.65 1.03
N GLY A 70 -10.75 -7.65 1.74
CA GLY A 70 -12.20 -7.88 1.86
C GLY A 70 -12.90 -6.90 2.82
N LYS A 71 -12.15 -6.27 3.72
CA LYS A 71 -12.67 -5.41 4.80
C LYS A 71 -12.23 -3.94 4.62
N GLY A 72 -11.13 -3.70 3.91
CA GLY A 72 -10.54 -2.37 3.80
C GLY A 72 -9.88 -1.91 5.11
N GLU A 73 -9.36 -2.85 5.90
CA GLU A 73 -8.80 -2.58 7.23
C GLU A 73 -7.31 -2.92 7.27
N VAL A 74 -6.53 -2.11 7.99
CA VAL A 74 -5.17 -2.49 8.37
C VAL A 74 -5.25 -3.53 9.47
N VAL A 75 -4.67 -4.69 9.22
CA VAL A 75 -4.66 -5.83 10.16
C VAL A 75 -3.29 -6.05 10.80
N GLY A 76 -2.28 -5.30 10.35
CA GLY A 76 -0.95 -5.34 10.94
C GLY A 76 -0.03 -4.27 10.37
N ALA A 77 1.06 -4.02 11.08
CA ALA A 77 2.18 -3.21 10.62
C ALA A 77 3.47 -3.97 10.89
N LEU A 78 4.47 -3.79 10.03
CA LEU A 78 5.80 -4.36 10.16
C LEU A 78 6.80 -3.21 10.25
N GLU A 79 7.67 -3.25 11.25
CA GLU A 79 8.88 -2.43 11.26
C GLU A 79 9.83 -3.05 10.24
N SER A 80 10.08 -2.34 9.13
CA SER A 80 10.83 -2.88 7.99
C SER A 80 12.18 -2.18 7.84
N HIS A 81 12.16 -0.86 7.69
CA HIS A 81 13.33 -0.05 7.36
C HIS A 81 13.37 1.21 8.23
N GLY A 82 14.47 1.96 8.19
CA GLY A 82 14.63 3.19 8.96
C GLY A 82 13.60 4.26 8.60
N GLU A 83 13.30 5.16 9.53
CA GLU A 83 12.46 6.32 9.28
C GLU A 83 13.00 7.13 8.09
N GLY A 84 12.14 7.48 7.13
CA GLY A 84 12.55 8.16 5.90
C GLY A 84 13.10 7.24 4.80
N GLU A 85 13.39 5.97 5.08
CA GLU A 85 13.89 5.03 4.07
C GLU A 85 12.76 4.54 3.17
N SER A 86 13.02 4.40 1.87
CA SER A 86 11.96 3.94 0.95
C SER A 86 11.76 2.42 1.02
N VAL A 87 10.51 1.96 0.99
CA VAL A 87 10.20 0.54 0.75
C VAL A 87 10.00 0.37 -0.76
N GLU A 88 11.00 -0.12 -1.47
CA GLU A 88 11.03 -0.20 -2.93
C GLU A 88 10.45 -1.51 -3.48
N ALA A 89 10.48 -2.58 -2.68
CA ALA A 89 10.02 -3.90 -3.12
C ALA A 89 9.15 -4.58 -2.06
N ILE A 90 8.06 -5.20 -2.52
CA ILE A 90 7.22 -6.12 -1.74
C ILE A 90 6.98 -7.37 -2.58
N ALA A 91 7.28 -8.54 -2.05
CA ALA A 91 7.03 -9.81 -2.71
C ALA A 91 6.39 -10.82 -1.75
N PHE A 92 5.53 -11.68 -2.30
CA PHE A 92 4.93 -12.80 -1.57
C PHE A 92 5.55 -14.11 -2.04
N TYR A 93 5.90 -14.99 -1.10
CA TYR A 93 6.38 -16.34 -1.36
C TYR A 93 5.75 -17.31 -0.35
N GLY A 94 4.75 -18.07 -0.80
CA GLY A 94 3.90 -18.85 0.11
C GLY A 94 3.25 -17.94 1.15
N ASP A 95 3.43 -18.27 2.43
CA ASP A 95 2.91 -17.49 3.56
C ASP A 95 3.85 -16.36 4.01
N PHE A 96 5.01 -16.22 3.36
CA PHE A 96 5.99 -15.18 3.67
C PHE A 96 5.76 -13.92 2.82
N VAL A 97 6.04 -12.77 3.43
CA VAL A 97 6.20 -11.49 2.75
C VAL A 97 7.65 -11.05 2.88
N LEU A 98 8.21 -10.55 1.78
CA LEU A 98 9.56 -10.02 1.68
C LEU A 98 9.46 -8.53 1.38
N THR A 99 10.29 -7.72 2.04
CA THR A 99 10.39 -6.28 1.82
C THR A 99 11.83 -5.91 1.49
N GLY A 100 12.01 -4.86 0.70
CA GLY A 100 13.34 -4.36 0.34
C GLY A 100 13.37 -2.86 0.16
N HIS A 101 14.50 -2.27 0.51
CA HIS A 101 14.86 -0.87 0.34
C HIS A 101 16.01 -0.76 -0.69
N GLY A 102 16.26 0.46 -1.21
CA GLY A 102 17.41 0.74 -2.08
C GLY A 102 18.77 0.48 -1.43
N TRP A 103 19.85 0.66 -2.19
CA TRP A 103 21.22 0.39 -1.75
C TRP A 103 21.79 1.51 -0.89
#